data_AF-A0A1X9MJM4-F1
#
_entry.id   AF-A0A1X9MJM4-F1
#
_cell.length_a   1.000
_cell.length_b   1.000
_cell.length_c   1.000
_cell.angle_alpha   90.00
_cell.angle_beta   90.00
_cell.angle_gamma   90.00
#
_symmetry.space_group_name_H-M   'P 1'
#
loop_
_entity.id
_entity.type
_entity.pdbx_description
1 polymer ?
#
loop_
_entity_poly.entity_id
_entity_poly.type
_entity_poly.pdbx_seq_one_letter_code
_entity_poly.pdbx_strand_id
1 'polypeptide(L)'
;MSGRKDEDLQGVTLLGNQGTNYDFSYNPSVLEVFENNHPNRDYFVKFNCPEFTSLCPKTNQPDFATIYISYIPDIKMVESKSLKLYLFSFRNHGDFHEDCMNIIMNDLIELMDPRYIEVWGKFTPRGGISIDPYTNYGKPGTKYEKMAEYRMMNHDLYPETVDNR
;
A
#
# COMPACT_ATOMS: atom_id res chain seq x y z
N MET A 1 22.97 7.73 20.96
CA MET A 1 22.25 7.25 19.77
C MET A 1 20.82 7.77 19.87
N SER A 2 20.38 8.68 19.00
CA SER A 2 19.00 9.17 19.04
C SER A 2 18.08 8.16 18.35
N GLY A 3 17.74 7.08 19.05
CA GLY A 3 16.65 6.20 18.66
C GLY A 3 15.30 6.83 19.00
N ARG A 4 14.20 6.28 18.47
CA ARG A 4 12.85 6.62 18.91
C ARG A 4 12.67 6.24 20.38
N LYS A 5 11.86 7.03 21.09
CA LYS A 5 11.42 6.71 22.45
C LYS A 5 10.11 5.92 22.38
N ASP A 6 9.81 5.14 23.42
CA ASP A 6 8.55 4.39 23.50
C ASP A 6 7.31 5.32 23.48
N GLU A 7 7.46 6.56 23.92
CA GLU A 7 6.44 7.61 23.84
C GLU A 7 6.05 7.93 22.38
N ASP A 8 7.00 7.85 21.44
CA ASP A 8 6.77 8.13 20.00
C ASP A 8 5.99 6.99 19.31
N LEU A 9 5.78 5.87 20.01
CA LEU A 9 5.07 4.68 19.53
C LEU A 9 3.72 4.48 20.25
N GLN A 10 3.22 5.49 20.98
CA GLN A 10 1.89 5.47 21.56
C GLN A 10 0.83 5.25 20.46
N GLY A 11 0.16 4.10 20.49
CA GLY A 11 -0.83 3.69 19.47
C GLY A 11 -0.36 2.58 18.53
N VAL A 12 0.94 2.23 18.56
CA VAL A 12 1.46 1.04 17.88
C VAL A 12 1.36 -0.15 18.83
N THR A 13 0.33 -0.98 18.66
CA THR A 13 0.06 -2.11 19.57
C THR A 13 0.44 -3.45 18.95
N LEU A 14 0.49 -3.51 17.62
CA LEU A 14 0.73 -4.77 16.91
C LEU A 14 2.22 -5.10 16.85
N LEU A 15 3.10 -4.12 16.67
CA LEU A 15 4.54 -4.35 16.50
C LEU A 15 5.13 -5.12 17.71
N GLY A 16 5.89 -6.19 17.45
CA GLY A 16 6.50 -7.03 18.50
C GLY A 16 5.54 -8.00 19.22
N ASN A 17 4.22 -7.92 19.00
CA ASN A 17 3.24 -8.80 19.64
C ASN A 17 3.31 -10.26 19.10
N GLN A 18 3.41 -11.26 19.99
CA GLN A 18 3.46 -12.68 19.61
C GLN A 18 2.07 -13.34 19.47
N GLY A 19 1.02 -12.79 20.07
CA GLY A 19 -0.36 -13.29 20.00
C GLY A 19 -1.16 -12.71 18.84
N THR A 20 -0.55 -12.60 17.66
CA THR A 20 -1.19 -11.93 16.51
C THR A 20 -2.29 -12.81 15.93
N ASN A 21 -3.55 -12.35 15.98
CA ASN A 21 -4.66 -12.99 15.28
C ASN A 21 -4.67 -12.55 13.81
N TYR A 22 -4.83 -13.50 12.89
CA TYR A 22 -4.91 -13.22 11.46
C TYR A 22 -6.38 -13.24 11.03
N ASP A 23 -6.92 -12.04 10.80
CA ASP A 23 -8.22 -11.88 10.17
C ASP A 23 -8.04 -11.87 8.65
N PHE A 24 -8.80 -12.72 7.96
CA PHE A 24 -8.78 -12.84 6.49
C PHE A 24 -10.03 -12.25 5.83
N SER A 25 -10.88 -11.58 6.61
CA SER A 25 -11.92 -10.70 6.10
C SER A 25 -11.38 -9.28 6.01
N TYR A 26 -11.79 -8.54 4.98
CA TYR A 26 -11.32 -7.18 4.75
C TYR A 26 -11.49 -6.32 6.01
N ASN A 27 -10.37 -5.77 6.49
CA ASN A 27 -10.33 -5.09 7.78
C ASN A 27 -9.35 -3.90 7.76
N PRO A 28 -9.80 -2.70 7.36
CA PRO A 28 -8.96 -1.49 7.39
C PRO A 28 -8.64 -1.01 8.80
N SER A 29 -9.43 -1.39 9.80
CA SER A 29 -9.26 -0.93 11.19
C SER A 29 -8.01 -1.46 11.88
N VAL A 30 -7.34 -2.46 11.30
CA VAL A 30 -6.07 -3.01 11.80
C VAL A 30 -4.89 -2.08 11.55
N LEU A 31 -5.03 -1.09 10.66
CA LEU A 31 -3.98 -0.15 10.30
C LEU A 31 -3.63 0.78 11.47
N GLU A 32 -2.35 0.87 11.77
CA GLU A 32 -1.79 1.73 12.82
C GLU A 32 -0.81 2.74 12.20
N VAL A 33 -0.65 3.88 12.86
CA VAL A 33 0.30 4.92 12.48
C VAL A 33 1.17 5.34 13.65
N PHE A 34 2.31 5.94 13.33
CA PHE A 34 3.16 6.66 14.27
C PHE A 34 3.55 8.01 13.68
N GLU A 35 4.11 8.89 14.52
CA GLU A 35 4.53 10.22 14.09
C GLU A 35 5.79 10.21 13.21
N ASN A 36 5.79 11.08 12.20
CA ASN A 36 6.95 11.40 11.40
C ASN A 36 7.88 12.35 12.18
N ASN A 37 9.05 11.87 12.59
CA ASN A 37 10.06 12.69 13.30
C ASN A 37 10.82 13.67 12.39
N HIS A 38 10.58 13.63 11.06
CA HIS A 38 11.28 14.42 10.05
C HIS A 38 10.32 15.15 9.09
N PRO A 39 9.29 15.87 9.58
CA PRO A 39 8.26 16.46 8.73
C PRO A 39 8.79 17.63 7.87
N ASN A 40 9.93 18.22 8.25
CA ASN A 40 10.51 19.39 7.60
C ASN A 40 11.20 19.11 6.26
N ARG A 41 11.15 17.87 5.75
CA ARG A 41 11.73 17.47 4.46
C ARG A 41 10.90 16.39 3.80
N ASP A 42 10.94 16.35 2.48
CA ASP A 42 10.35 15.27 1.70
C ASP A 42 11.32 14.10 1.64
N TYR A 43 10.81 12.88 1.86
CA TYR A 43 11.54 11.65 1.66
C TYR A 43 10.55 10.55 1.25
N PHE A 44 11.02 9.61 0.43
CA PHE A 44 10.22 8.44 0.05
C PHE A 44 10.38 7.32 1.08
N VAL A 45 9.26 6.66 1.36
CA VAL A 45 9.24 5.33 1.96
C VAL A 45 8.58 4.40 0.96
N LYS A 46 9.17 3.23 0.75
CA LYS A 46 8.66 2.21 -0.17
C LYS A 46 8.51 0.87 0.55
N PHE A 47 7.32 0.29 0.45
CA PHE A 47 7.06 -1.09 0.82
C PHE A 47 7.04 -1.96 -0.44
N ASN A 48 7.76 -3.08 -0.38
CA ASN A 48 7.66 -4.15 -1.37
C ASN A 48 6.85 -5.27 -0.72
N CYS A 49 5.69 -5.57 -1.29
CA CYS A 49 4.74 -6.52 -0.73
C CYS A 49 4.54 -7.68 -1.73
N PRO A 50 5.51 -8.62 -1.83
CA PRO A 50 5.46 -9.73 -2.78
C PRO A 50 4.49 -10.85 -2.40
N GLU A 51 3.87 -10.77 -1.23
CA GLU A 51 3.02 -11.82 -0.65
C GLU A 51 1.52 -11.47 -0.68
N PHE A 52 1.11 -10.51 -1.53
CA PHE A 52 -0.31 -10.13 -1.62
C PHE A 52 -1.12 -11.20 -2.35
N THR A 53 -2.31 -11.47 -1.82
CA THR A 53 -3.30 -12.33 -2.48
C THR A 53 -4.73 -11.92 -2.11
N SER A 54 -5.64 -12.05 -3.07
CA SER A 54 -7.08 -11.84 -2.92
C SER A 54 -7.86 -12.86 -3.76
N LEU A 55 -9.20 -12.78 -3.78
CA LEU A 55 -10.03 -13.64 -4.60
C LEU A 55 -10.62 -12.88 -5.79
N CYS A 56 -10.74 -13.57 -6.93
CA CYS A 56 -11.55 -13.07 -8.03
C CYS A 56 -13.05 -13.14 -7.67
N PRO A 57 -13.82 -12.04 -7.74
CA PRO A 57 -15.19 -11.98 -7.22
C PRO A 57 -16.17 -12.92 -7.94
N LYS A 58 -15.87 -13.29 -9.19
CA LYS A 58 -16.72 -14.19 -9.99
C LYS A 58 -16.36 -15.66 -9.84
N THR A 59 -15.07 -15.97 -9.72
CA THR A 59 -14.58 -17.36 -9.82
C THR A 59 -14.11 -17.94 -8.51
N ASN A 60 -13.92 -17.10 -7.46
CA ASN A 60 -13.30 -17.46 -6.19
C ASN A 60 -11.91 -18.09 -6.30
N GLN A 61 -11.26 -18.00 -7.47
CA GLN A 61 -9.88 -18.40 -7.62
C GLN A 61 -8.99 -17.32 -6.99
N PRO A 62 -7.89 -17.71 -6.33
CA PRO A 62 -6.95 -16.78 -5.72
C PRO A 62 -6.08 -16.08 -6.77
N ASP A 63 -5.93 -14.78 -6.60
CA ASP A 63 -5.02 -13.92 -7.35
C ASP A 63 -3.81 -13.59 -6.51
N PHE A 64 -2.64 -13.49 -7.16
CA PHE A 64 -1.38 -13.20 -6.50
C PHE A 64 -0.74 -11.99 -7.15
N ALA A 65 -0.16 -11.11 -6.35
CA ALA A 65 0.54 -9.94 -6.85
C ALA A 65 1.75 -9.60 -5.99
N THR A 66 2.72 -8.93 -6.62
CA THR A 66 3.62 -8.05 -5.89
C THR A 66 3.05 -6.65 -5.92
N ILE A 67 2.80 -6.06 -4.75
CA ILE A 67 2.37 -4.67 -4.63
C ILE A 67 3.56 -3.82 -4.21
N TYR A 68 3.75 -2.69 -4.89
CA TYR A 68 4.67 -1.63 -4.50
C TYR A 68 3.88 -0.44 -4.00
N ILE A 69 4.12 -0.05 -2.75
CA ILE A 69 3.51 1.15 -2.15
C ILE A 69 4.63 2.13 -1.89
N SER A 70 4.61 3.28 -2.56
CA SER A 70 5.58 4.35 -2.32
C SER A 70 4.84 5.61 -1.88
N TYR A 71 5.31 6.25 -0.82
CA TYR A 71 4.68 7.47 -0.32
C TYR A 71 5.68 8.46 0.25
N ILE A 72 5.27 9.72 0.28
CA ILE A 72 5.93 10.81 1.00
C ILE A 72 5.01 11.15 2.19
N PRO A 73 5.43 10.86 3.43
CA PRO A 73 4.61 11.15 4.61
C PRO A 73 4.46 12.65 4.82
N ASP A 74 3.33 13.04 5.42
CA ASP A 74 3.21 14.35 6.06
C ASP A 74 3.56 14.22 7.55
N ILE A 75 2.55 14.14 8.42
CA ILE A 75 2.74 14.02 9.87
C ILE A 75 2.71 12.54 10.33
N LYS A 76 1.96 11.69 9.64
CA LYS A 76 1.76 10.28 10.01
C LYS A 76 2.49 9.34 9.05
N MET A 77 2.89 8.19 9.59
CA MET A 77 3.48 7.09 8.84
C MET A 77 2.81 5.79 9.25
N VAL A 78 2.43 4.96 8.28
CA VAL A 78 1.84 3.63 8.53
C VAL A 78 2.87 2.70 9.17
N GLU A 79 2.42 1.91 10.14
CA GLU A 79 3.23 0.90 10.80
C GLU A 79 3.28 -0.39 9.98
N SER A 80 4.49 -0.90 9.77
CA SER A 80 4.77 -2.04 8.87
C SER A 80 4.01 -3.34 9.18
N LYS A 81 3.85 -3.71 10.46
CA LYS A 81 3.12 -4.92 10.85
C LYS A 81 1.62 -4.74 10.69
N SER A 82 1.08 -3.57 11.02
CA SER A 82 -0.32 -3.25 10.74
C SER A 82 -0.63 -3.32 9.25
N LEU A 83 0.26 -2.78 8.39
CA LEU A 83 0.14 -2.88 6.93
C LEU A 83 0.15 -4.33 6.45
N LYS A 84 1.03 -5.17 7.01
CA LYS A 84 1.05 -6.60 6.70
C LYS A 84 -0.29 -7.27 7.03
N LEU A 85 -0.84 -7.01 8.22
CA LEU A 85 -2.13 -7.59 8.64
C LEU A 85 -3.29 -7.08 7.79
N TYR A 86 -3.26 -5.81 7.44
CA TYR A 86 -4.21 -5.20 6.51
C TYR A 86 -4.17 -5.89 5.14
N LEU A 87 -2.99 -6.11 4.54
CA LEU A 87 -2.87 -6.82 3.27
C LEU A 87 -3.33 -8.28 3.36
N PHE A 88 -3.12 -8.95 4.49
CA PHE A 88 -3.64 -10.30 4.72
C PHE A 88 -5.17 -10.35 4.86
N SER A 89 -5.79 -9.25 5.27
CA SER A 89 -7.25 -9.12 5.34
C SER A 89 -7.93 -9.24 3.96
N PHE A 90 -7.19 -9.05 2.87
CA PHE A 90 -7.68 -9.26 1.50
C PHE A 90 -7.72 -10.72 1.07
N ARG A 91 -7.11 -11.65 1.83
CA ARG A 91 -6.90 -13.04 1.41
C ARG A 91 -8.18 -13.74 0.95
N ASN A 92 -9.29 -13.53 1.66
CA ASN A 92 -10.60 -14.09 1.30
C ASN A 92 -11.58 -13.01 0.80
N HIS A 93 -11.09 -11.82 0.48
CA HIS A 93 -11.88 -10.73 -0.06
C HIS A 93 -11.95 -10.85 -1.59
N GLY A 94 -13.16 -10.78 -2.14
CA GLY A 94 -13.41 -10.91 -3.57
C GLY A 94 -13.55 -9.55 -4.23
N ASP A 95 -12.55 -9.12 -5.01
CA ASP A 95 -12.62 -7.86 -5.74
C ASP A 95 -11.74 -7.86 -7.00
N PHE A 96 -11.96 -6.92 -7.93
CA PHE A 96 -11.10 -6.77 -9.11
C PHE A 96 -9.72 -6.22 -8.71
N HIS A 97 -8.72 -6.43 -9.56
CA HIS A 97 -7.34 -6.03 -9.27
C HIS A 97 -7.22 -4.50 -9.16
N GLU A 98 -7.91 -3.79 -10.05
CA GLU A 98 -7.98 -2.35 -10.11
C GLU A 98 -8.64 -1.76 -8.86
N ASP A 99 -9.75 -2.36 -8.42
CA ASP A 99 -10.48 -1.95 -7.23
C ASP A 99 -9.63 -2.20 -5.97
N CYS A 100 -8.97 -3.36 -5.86
CA CYS A 100 -8.03 -3.66 -4.78
C CYS A 100 -6.97 -2.57 -4.63
N MET A 101 -6.33 -2.13 -5.72
CA MET A 101 -5.27 -1.11 -5.64
C MET A 101 -5.81 0.25 -5.18
N ASN A 102 -7.00 0.64 -5.65
CA ASN A 102 -7.63 1.89 -5.24
C ASN A 102 -8.11 1.84 -3.78
N ILE A 103 -8.68 0.73 -3.32
CA ILE A 103 -9.08 0.54 -1.91
C ILE A 103 -7.85 0.67 -1.00
N ILE A 104 -6.77 -0.03 -1.33
CA ILE A 104 -5.49 0.06 -0.59
C ILE A 104 -5.01 1.51 -0.52
N MET A 105 -5.05 2.23 -1.63
CA MET A 105 -4.63 3.63 -1.64
C MET A 105 -5.56 4.51 -0.79
N ASN A 106 -6.88 4.35 -0.90
CA ASN A 106 -7.87 5.14 -0.19
C ASN A 106 -7.75 4.99 1.33
N ASP A 107 -7.66 3.75 1.82
CA ASP A 107 -7.51 3.49 3.25
C ASP A 107 -6.20 4.08 3.80
N LEU A 108 -5.12 4.01 3.02
CA LEU A 108 -3.84 4.60 3.38
C LEU A 108 -3.85 6.14 3.33
N ILE A 109 -4.61 6.74 2.41
CA ILE A 109 -4.84 8.20 2.38
C ILE A 109 -5.61 8.63 3.62
N GLU A 110 -6.72 7.95 3.94
CA GLU A 110 -7.53 8.25 5.12
C GLU A 110 -6.72 8.13 6.41
N LEU A 111 -5.90 7.08 6.51
CA LEU A 111 -5.06 6.81 7.66
C LEU A 111 -3.96 7.89 7.86
N MET A 112 -3.25 8.25 6.79
CA MET A 112 -1.99 9.00 6.88
C MET A 112 -2.09 10.47 6.48
N ASP A 113 -3.08 10.88 5.67
CA ASP A 113 -3.10 12.17 4.94
C ASP A 113 -1.72 12.50 4.32
N PRO A 114 -1.19 11.62 3.44
CA PRO A 114 0.16 11.76 2.94
C PRO A 114 0.29 12.94 1.98
N ARG A 115 1.51 13.44 1.81
CA ARG A 115 1.82 14.43 0.76
C ARG A 115 1.61 13.83 -0.62
N TYR A 116 2.14 12.64 -0.81
CA TYR A 116 2.09 11.85 -2.04
C TYR A 116 1.99 10.37 -1.69
N ILE A 117 1.24 9.59 -2.47
CA ILE A 117 1.22 8.13 -2.39
C ILE A 117 0.97 7.53 -3.77
N GLU A 118 1.54 6.35 -4.02
CA GLU A 118 1.23 5.51 -5.17
C GLU A 118 1.18 4.04 -4.77
N VAL A 119 0.30 3.31 -5.43
CA VAL A 119 0.11 1.86 -5.30
C VAL A 119 0.21 1.25 -6.68
N TRP A 120 1.17 0.35 -6.87
CA TRP A 120 1.39 -0.38 -8.11
C TRP A 120 1.30 -1.87 -7.85
N GLY A 121 0.24 -2.50 -8.34
CA GLY A 121 0.10 -3.95 -8.31
C GLY A 121 0.67 -4.56 -9.59
N LYS A 122 1.43 -5.65 -9.45
CA LYS A 122 1.84 -6.50 -10.57
C LYS A 122 1.32 -7.92 -10.34
N PHE A 123 0.29 -8.31 -11.07
CA PHE A 123 -0.43 -9.57 -10.82
C PHE A 123 0.10 -10.71 -11.70
N THR A 124 0.08 -11.93 -11.15
CA THR A 124 0.36 -13.14 -11.93
C THR A 124 -0.69 -13.35 -13.02
N PRO A 125 -0.33 -13.88 -14.19
CA PRO A 125 -1.23 -13.96 -15.33
C PRO A 125 -2.40 -14.94 -15.13
N ARG A 126 -3.56 -14.57 -15.66
CA ARG A 126 -4.73 -15.45 -15.85
C ARG A 126 -5.13 -15.51 -17.31
N GLY A 127 -5.36 -16.72 -17.81
CA GLY A 127 -5.64 -16.91 -19.24
C GLY A 127 -4.52 -16.40 -20.15
N GLY A 128 -3.27 -16.36 -19.65
CA GLY A 128 -2.10 -15.85 -20.36
C GLY A 128 -1.90 -14.34 -20.29
N ILE A 129 -2.74 -13.59 -19.56
CA ILE A 129 -2.69 -12.12 -19.45
C ILE A 129 -2.50 -11.73 -17.99
N SER A 130 -1.47 -10.93 -17.70
CA SER A 130 -1.30 -10.23 -16.41
C SER A 130 -1.94 -8.83 -16.49
N ILE A 131 -2.28 -8.29 -15.33
CA ILE A 131 -2.86 -6.96 -15.19
C ILE A 131 -2.05 -6.25 -14.13
N ASP A 132 -1.53 -5.06 -14.47
CA ASP A 132 -0.65 -4.30 -13.58
C ASP A 132 -1.26 -2.93 -13.28
N PRO A 133 -2.26 -2.82 -12.37
CA PRO A 133 -2.89 -1.53 -12.07
C PRO A 133 -1.93 -0.61 -11.31
N TYR A 134 -1.88 0.65 -11.74
CA TYR A 134 -1.17 1.73 -11.06
C TYR A 134 -2.13 2.85 -10.72
N THR A 135 -2.10 3.31 -9.47
CA THR A 135 -2.84 4.48 -9.00
C THR A 135 -1.93 5.35 -8.12
N ASN A 136 -2.16 6.65 -8.16
CA ASN A 136 -1.42 7.60 -7.34
C ASN A 136 -2.31 8.76 -6.88
N TYR A 137 -1.81 9.48 -5.89
CA TYR A 137 -2.46 10.63 -5.30
C TYR A 137 -1.41 11.63 -4.80
N GLY A 138 -1.71 12.91 -4.97
CA GLY A 138 -0.97 14.01 -4.38
C GLY A 138 -1.92 15.00 -3.73
N LYS A 139 -1.53 15.57 -2.59
CA LYS A 139 -2.38 16.50 -1.83
C LYS A 139 -2.90 17.65 -2.72
N PRO A 140 -4.23 17.86 -2.84
CA PRO A 140 -4.81 18.83 -3.77
C PRO A 140 -4.30 20.25 -3.58
N GLY A 141 -4.11 20.98 -4.67
CA GLY A 141 -3.63 22.36 -4.67
C GLY A 141 -2.16 22.54 -4.28
N THR A 142 -1.39 21.44 -4.16
CA THR A 142 0.02 21.47 -3.77
C THR A 142 0.95 21.06 -4.91
N LYS A 143 2.27 21.13 -4.67
CA LYS A 143 3.26 20.58 -5.61
C LYS A 143 3.16 19.05 -5.77
N TYR A 144 2.53 18.35 -4.84
CA TYR A 144 2.41 16.89 -4.89
C TYR A 144 1.31 16.43 -5.84
N GLU A 145 0.26 17.23 -6.02
CA GLU A 145 -0.75 17.01 -7.08
C GLU A 145 -0.07 17.05 -8.46
N LYS A 146 0.74 18.08 -8.74
CA LYS A 146 1.56 18.16 -9.96
C LYS A 146 2.54 16.99 -10.09
N MET A 147 3.06 16.50 -8.97
CA MET A 147 3.93 15.31 -8.96
C MET A 147 3.14 14.05 -9.33
N ALA A 148 1.90 13.89 -8.84
CA ALA A 148 1.03 12.78 -9.20
C ALA A 148 0.67 12.81 -10.69
N GLU A 149 0.28 13.97 -11.22
CA GLU A 149 0.06 14.18 -12.66
C GLU A 149 1.32 13.83 -13.46
N TYR A 150 2.48 14.37 -13.08
CA TYR A 150 3.74 14.11 -13.77
C TYR A 150 4.10 12.62 -13.75
N ARG A 151 3.98 11.95 -12.60
CA ARG A 151 4.31 10.52 -12.48
C ARG A 151 3.34 9.65 -13.25
N MET A 152 2.06 10.02 -13.28
CA MET A 152 1.05 9.33 -14.09
C MET A 152 1.32 9.50 -15.59
N MET A 153 1.59 10.73 -16.05
CA MET A 153 1.90 11.01 -17.47
C MET A 153 3.15 10.28 -17.97
N ASN A 154 4.10 9.99 -17.08
CA ASN A 154 5.34 9.30 -17.40
C ASN A 154 5.37 7.86 -16.87
N HIS A 155 4.22 7.33 -16.43
CA HIS A 155 4.14 5.98 -15.89
C HIS A 155 4.40 4.97 -17.02
N ASP A 156 5.27 4.00 -16.73
CA ASP A 156 5.53 2.84 -17.59
C ASP A 156 5.85 3.15 -19.06
N LEU A 157 6.52 4.29 -19.32
CA LEU A 157 7.01 4.64 -20.67
C LEU A 157 7.98 3.60 -21.26
N TYR A 158 8.61 2.82 -20.40
CA TYR A 158 9.52 1.73 -20.74
C TYR A 158 9.06 0.47 -20.01
N PRO A 159 8.04 -0.22 -20.54
CA PRO A 159 7.49 -1.41 -19.90
C PRO A 159 8.55 -2.50 -19.81
N GLU A 160 8.48 -3.28 -18.73
CA GLU A 160 9.35 -4.45 -18.56
C GLU A 160 8.94 -5.59 -19.50
N THR A 161 9.88 -6.48 -19.80
CA THR A 161 9.57 -7.70 -20.54
C THR A 161 8.75 -8.65 -19.66
N VAL A 162 7.56 -9.03 -20.13
CA VAL A 162 6.72 -10.07 -19.50
C VAL A 162 6.60 -11.25 -20.45
N ASP A 163 7.21 -12.38 -20.10
CA ASP A 163 7.19 -13.63 -20.88
C ASP A 163 6.41 -14.77 -20.18
N ASN A 164 5.78 -14.47 -19.04
CA ASN A 164 5.05 -15.40 -18.17
C ASN A 164 5.91 -16.58 -17.67
N ARG A 165 7.22 -16.38 -17.47
CA ARG A 165 8.16 -17.40 -16.98
C ARG A 165 9.09 -16.93 -15.87
#